data_AF-A0A960HMY0-F1
#
_entry.id   AF-A0A960HMY0-F1
#
_cell.length_a   1.000
_cell.length_b   1.000
_cell.length_c   1.000
_cell.angle_alpha   90.00
_cell.angle_beta   90.00
_cell.angle_gamma   90.00
#
_symmetry.space_group_name_H-M   'P 1'
#
loop_
_entity.id
_entity.type
_entity.pdbx_description
1 polymer ?
#
loop_
_entity_poly.entity_id
_entity_poly.type
_entity_poly.pdbx_seq_one_letter_code
_entity_poly.pdbx_strand_id
1 'polypeptide(L)'
;MADNYEKGALGESLVAQALAPLEARGWRVLHDLRHPDGGNIDHVAIGPPGVAVLDAKHWRDPVTITPDRRLVHSKHDRSEVVEKLDRTLALVRDQLASDGVRVAVRGFIVLTSDVDRGREVRDIGDVRILGVEGLEAELLRARGDLEPDLIEAIAATLATRLPSASDPQPRATPELQEPSELFEKAQRFYYLRPWRKGGHNRLYLRDASGTTLGWTDVKTGATTIDCSGDDAKFAKALLAAADPTGMKLAPGDLPRVATRLWGGRLLSKFARFHTSVLVGQEWRRYDKHRLYGTLIDPTETTWNLGYVDLKTRTIHPAIDGNLSEQRGPADRYLGFLLYKYPESYST
;
A
#
# COMPACT_ATOMS: atom_id res chain seq x y z
N MET A 1 -8.41 5.57 -16.25
CA MET A 1 -7.19 5.14 -15.52
C MET A 1 -7.53 4.33 -14.27
N ALA A 2 -8.49 4.74 -13.42
CA ALA A 2 -8.98 3.93 -12.29
C ALA A 2 -9.49 2.53 -12.70
N ASP A 3 -10.23 2.47 -13.82
CA ASP A 3 -10.89 1.25 -14.31
C ASP A 3 -9.94 0.13 -14.78
N ASN A 4 -8.68 0.45 -15.15
CA ASN A 4 -7.66 -0.55 -15.48
C ASN A 4 -6.87 -1.01 -14.25
N TYR A 5 -6.72 -0.12 -13.26
CA TYR A 5 -6.02 -0.41 -12.00
C TYR A 5 -6.87 -1.33 -11.11
N GLU A 6 -8.17 -1.08 -11.00
CA GLU A 6 -9.12 -1.94 -10.27
C GLU A 6 -9.24 -3.35 -10.88
N LYS A 7 -9.16 -3.47 -12.21
CA LYS A 7 -9.18 -4.77 -12.92
C LYS A 7 -7.91 -5.59 -12.68
N GLY A 8 -6.75 -4.94 -12.62
CA GLY A 8 -5.48 -5.59 -12.28
C GLY A 8 -5.51 -6.17 -10.86
N ALA A 9 -5.86 -5.34 -9.88
CA ALA A 9 -5.94 -5.73 -8.48
C ALA A 9 -6.95 -6.88 -8.21
N LEU A 10 -8.06 -6.93 -8.95
CA LEU A 10 -9.01 -8.04 -8.86
C LEU A 10 -8.39 -9.36 -9.34
N GLY A 11 -7.69 -9.34 -10.48
CA GLY A 11 -7.03 -10.52 -11.03
C GLY A 11 -5.98 -11.09 -10.07
N GLU A 12 -5.10 -10.23 -9.57
CA GLU A 12 -4.08 -10.60 -8.57
C GLU A 12 -4.70 -11.18 -7.30
N SER A 13 -5.79 -10.58 -6.79
CA SER A 13 -6.49 -11.09 -5.61
C SER A 13 -7.10 -12.47 -5.81
N LEU A 14 -7.60 -12.78 -7.02
CA LEU A 14 -8.14 -14.10 -7.35
C LEU A 14 -7.03 -15.16 -7.42
N VAL A 15 -5.87 -14.82 -8.00
CA VAL A 15 -4.73 -15.73 -8.04
C VAL A 15 -4.17 -15.98 -6.63
N ALA A 16 -4.03 -14.93 -5.82
CA ALA A 16 -3.61 -15.08 -4.42
C ALA A 16 -4.55 -16.02 -3.62
N GLN A 17 -5.87 -15.91 -3.80
CA GLN A 17 -6.84 -16.81 -3.19
C GLN A 17 -6.66 -18.27 -3.66
N ALA A 18 -6.36 -18.49 -4.94
CA ALA A 18 -6.10 -19.83 -5.48
C ALA A 18 -4.78 -20.44 -4.99
N LEU A 19 -3.81 -19.60 -4.62
CA LEU A 19 -2.51 -20.04 -4.08
C LEU A 19 -2.54 -20.33 -2.57
N ALA A 20 -3.43 -19.68 -1.81
CA ALA A 20 -3.50 -19.81 -0.34
C ALA A 20 -3.54 -21.26 0.19
N PRO A 21 -4.26 -22.23 -0.43
CA PRO A 21 -4.25 -23.62 0.04
C PRO A 21 -2.88 -24.31 -0.05
N LEU A 22 -1.96 -23.82 -0.89
CA LEU A 22 -0.63 -24.40 -1.08
C LEU A 22 0.29 -24.13 0.11
N GLU A 23 0.11 -23.01 0.82
CA GLU A 23 0.93 -22.66 1.99
C GLU A 23 0.79 -23.69 3.11
N ALA A 24 -0.44 -24.19 3.32
CA ALA A 24 -0.71 -25.28 4.25
C ALA A 24 -0.05 -26.62 3.83
N ARG A 25 0.40 -26.73 2.58
CA ARG A 25 1.13 -27.89 2.03
C ARG A 25 2.64 -27.66 1.94
N GLY A 26 3.16 -26.68 2.68
CA GLY A 26 4.59 -26.39 2.76
C GLY A 26 5.13 -25.53 1.62
N TRP A 27 4.26 -24.95 0.79
CA TRP A 27 4.71 -23.96 -0.19
C TRP A 27 4.97 -22.61 0.48
N ARG A 28 5.77 -21.79 -0.18
CA ARG A 28 5.91 -20.36 0.12
C ARG A 28 5.47 -19.53 -1.06
N VAL A 29 4.67 -18.52 -0.79
CA VAL A 29 4.13 -17.64 -1.83
C VAL A 29 4.54 -16.22 -1.51
N LEU A 30 5.20 -15.59 -2.47
CA LEU A 30 5.57 -14.19 -2.45
C LEU A 30 4.64 -13.45 -3.40
N HIS A 31 4.07 -12.35 -2.93
CA HIS A 31 3.12 -11.55 -3.71
C HIS A 31 3.69 -10.16 -3.98
N ASP A 32 3.32 -9.62 -5.14
CA ASP A 32 3.60 -8.26 -5.57
C ASP A 32 5.09 -7.92 -5.40
N LEU A 33 5.98 -8.64 -6.09
CA LEU A 33 7.43 -8.42 -5.98
C LEU A 33 7.89 -7.35 -6.96
N ARG A 34 8.91 -6.57 -6.59
CA ARG A 34 9.45 -5.52 -7.44
C ARG A 34 10.37 -6.10 -8.51
N HIS A 35 10.12 -5.76 -9.77
CA HIS A 35 11.03 -6.06 -10.86
C HIS A 35 12.15 -4.99 -10.92
N PRO A 36 13.44 -5.36 -11.05
CA PRO A 36 14.55 -4.40 -11.12
C PRO A 36 14.46 -3.42 -12.28
N ASP A 37 14.00 -3.88 -13.44
CA ASP A 37 13.81 -3.05 -14.65
C ASP A 37 12.50 -2.24 -14.64
N GLY A 38 11.79 -2.21 -13.50
CA GLY A 38 10.52 -1.50 -13.33
C GLY A 38 9.29 -2.38 -13.53
N GLY A 39 8.21 -2.01 -12.82
CA GLY A 39 7.00 -2.82 -12.72
C GLY A 39 7.10 -3.90 -11.63
N ASN A 40 6.06 -4.73 -11.56
CA ASN A 40 5.92 -5.75 -10.52
C ASN A 40 5.84 -7.15 -11.16
N ILE A 41 6.18 -8.15 -10.34
CA ILE A 41 5.96 -9.57 -10.56
C ILE A 41 4.81 -9.94 -9.64
N ASP A 42 3.67 -10.33 -10.21
CA ASP A 42 2.44 -10.45 -9.44
C ASP A 42 2.57 -11.49 -8.33
N HIS A 43 3.03 -12.71 -8.64
CA HIS A 43 3.27 -13.73 -7.63
C HIS A 43 4.45 -14.65 -7.97
N VAL A 44 5.12 -15.16 -6.95
CA VAL A 44 6.10 -16.24 -7.04
C VAL A 44 5.76 -17.30 -6.01
N ALA A 45 5.50 -18.53 -6.45
CA ALA A 45 5.23 -19.67 -5.58
C ALA A 45 6.42 -20.64 -5.62
N ILE A 46 6.91 -21.04 -4.44
CA ILE A 46 8.04 -21.94 -4.25
C ILE A 46 7.50 -23.19 -3.55
N GLY A 47 7.76 -24.35 -4.13
CA GLY A 47 7.33 -25.62 -3.58
C GLY A 47 8.21 -26.78 -4.04
N PRO A 48 7.83 -28.02 -3.71
CA PRO A 48 8.63 -29.20 -4.03
C PRO A 48 9.09 -29.28 -5.50
N PRO A 49 8.28 -28.88 -6.51
CA PRO A 49 8.69 -28.92 -7.92
C PRO A 49 9.68 -27.84 -8.36
N GLY A 50 9.91 -26.80 -7.55
CA GLY A 50 10.69 -25.62 -7.94
C GLY A 50 9.95 -24.31 -7.73
N VAL A 51 10.26 -23.34 -8.59
CA VAL A 51 9.72 -21.98 -8.55
C VAL A 51 8.75 -21.75 -9.70
N ALA A 52 7.55 -21.26 -9.38
CA ALA A 52 6.55 -20.80 -10.32
C ALA A 52 6.45 -19.28 -10.26
N VAL A 53 6.65 -18.58 -11.38
CA VAL A 53 6.44 -17.13 -11.51
C VAL A 53 5.13 -16.91 -12.23
N LEU A 54 4.21 -16.17 -11.61
CA LEU A 54 2.84 -16.02 -12.09
C LEU A 54 2.54 -14.55 -12.40
N ASP A 55 1.89 -14.34 -13.54
CA ASP A 55 1.35 -13.06 -14.00
C ASP A 55 -0.17 -13.21 -14.18
N ALA A 56 -0.95 -12.40 -13.47
CA ALA A 56 -2.40 -12.43 -13.49
C ALA A 56 -2.95 -11.56 -14.63
N LYS A 57 -3.93 -12.09 -15.37
CA LYS A 57 -4.59 -11.34 -16.45
C LYS A 57 -6.10 -11.47 -16.36
N HIS A 58 -6.75 -10.34 -16.06
CA HIS A 58 -8.20 -10.23 -15.99
C HIS A 58 -8.79 -9.73 -17.33
N TRP A 59 -8.65 -10.54 -18.38
CA TRP A 59 -9.09 -10.20 -19.74
C TRP A 59 -10.50 -10.67 -20.04
N ARG A 60 -11.40 -9.77 -20.42
CA ARG A 60 -12.84 -10.08 -20.56
C ARG A 60 -13.26 -10.73 -21.87
N ASP A 61 -12.31 -10.97 -22.78
CA ASP A 61 -12.55 -11.67 -24.04
C ASP A 61 -11.67 -12.93 -24.07
N PRO A 62 -12.10 -13.99 -24.76
CA PRO A 62 -11.32 -15.22 -24.84
C PRO A 62 -9.94 -14.98 -25.44
N VAL A 63 -8.96 -15.66 -24.87
CA VAL A 63 -7.60 -15.75 -25.39
C VAL A 63 -7.53 -16.83 -26.47
N THR A 64 -6.79 -16.56 -27.53
CA THR A 64 -6.46 -17.58 -28.54
C THR A 64 -4.95 -17.75 -28.58
N ILE A 65 -4.49 -19.00 -28.62
CA ILE A 65 -3.09 -19.31 -28.94
C ILE A 65 -3.09 -19.80 -30.38
N THR A 66 -2.41 -19.09 -31.25
CA THR A 66 -2.33 -19.44 -32.67
C THR A 66 -1.41 -20.63 -32.92
N PRO A 67 -1.48 -21.31 -34.08
CA PRO A 67 -0.57 -22.41 -34.41
C PRO A 67 0.92 -22.01 -34.41
N ASP A 68 1.24 -20.76 -34.74
CA ASP A 68 2.58 -20.15 -34.64
C ASP A 68 2.93 -19.65 -33.22
N ARG A 69 2.16 -20.09 -32.21
CA ARG A 69 2.39 -19.83 -30.77
C ARG A 69 2.33 -18.37 -30.35
N ARG A 70 1.45 -17.58 -30.98
CA ARG A 70 1.17 -16.20 -30.55
C ARG A 70 -0.01 -16.17 -29.60
N LEU A 71 0.09 -15.33 -28.58
CA LEU A 71 -1.01 -15.06 -27.66
C LEU A 71 -1.87 -13.95 -28.25
N VAL A 72 -3.15 -14.20 -28.50
CA VAL A 72 -4.06 -13.22 -29.10
C VAL A 72 -5.22 -12.97 -28.16
N HIS A 73 -5.51 -11.69 -27.88
CA HIS A 73 -6.65 -11.24 -27.10
C HIS A 73 -7.34 -10.08 -27.83
N SER A 74 -8.67 -10.13 -27.96
CA SER A 74 -9.44 -9.09 -28.66
C SER A 74 -8.93 -8.75 -30.06
N LYS A 75 -8.51 -9.75 -30.84
CA LYS A 75 -7.89 -9.61 -32.18
C LYS A 75 -6.52 -8.91 -32.22
N HIS A 76 -5.92 -8.62 -31.07
CA HIS A 76 -4.60 -8.05 -30.97
C HIS A 76 -3.61 -9.12 -30.51
N ASP A 77 -2.40 -9.08 -31.08
CA ASP A 77 -1.28 -9.84 -30.52
C ASP A 77 -0.94 -9.30 -29.12
N ARG A 78 -0.74 -10.24 -28.20
CA ARG A 78 -0.38 -10.06 -26.79
C ARG A 78 0.85 -10.89 -26.41
N SER A 79 1.62 -11.36 -27.38
CA SER A 79 2.83 -12.14 -27.14
C SER A 79 3.87 -11.35 -26.33
N GLU A 80 3.79 -10.02 -26.29
CA GLU A 80 4.64 -9.19 -25.41
C GLU A 80 4.50 -9.55 -23.92
N VAL A 81 3.35 -10.11 -23.50
CA VAL A 81 3.12 -10.57 -22.13
C VAL A 81 3.97 -11.81 -21.83
N VAL A 82 4.05 -12.74 -22.79
CA VAL A 82 4.88 -13.94 -22.68
C VAL A 82 6.36 -13.54 -22.64
N GLU A 83 6.78 -12.67 -23.57
CA GLU A 83 8.16 -12.18 -23.63
C GLU A 83 8.58 -11.45 -22.35
N LYS A 84 7.68 -10.68 -21.74
CA LYS A 84 7.94 -10.02 -20.46
C LYS A 84 8.14 -11.04 -19.35
N LEU A 85 7.28 -12.05 -19.27
CA LEU A 85 7.40 -13.10 -18.26
C LEU A 85 8.68 -13.91 -18.46
N ASP A 86 9.07 -14.25 -19.69
CA ASP A 86 10.33 -14.95 -19.98
C ASP A 86 11.56 -14.19 -19.46
N ARG A 87 11.59 -12.85 -19.60
CA ARG A 87 12.65 -12.01 -19.00
C ARG A 87 12.67 -12.11 -17.48
N THR A 88 11.49 -12.13 -16.84
CA THR A 88 11.39 -12.32 -15.40
C THR A 88 11.84 -13.73 -14.98
N LEU A 89 11.57 -14.78 -15.78
CA LEU A 89 12.08 -16.12 -15.50
C LEU A 89 13.61 -16.16 -15.56
N ALA A 90 14.22 -15.50 -16.54
CA ALA A 90 15.68 -15.40 -16.66
C ALA A 90 16.28 -14.69 -15.43
N LEU A 91 15.68 -13.57 -15.00
CA LEU A 91 16.08 -12.84 -13.80
C LEU A 91 16.06 -13.74 -12.55
N VAL A 92 14.95 -14.46 -12.31
CA VAL A 92 14.81 -15.35 -11.14
C VAL A 92 15.85 -16.46 -11.19
N ARG A 93 16.10 -17.05 -12.37
CA ARG A 93 17.13 -18.08 -12.57
C ARG A 93 18.52 -17.54 -12.24
N ASP A 94 18.86 -16.36 -12.74
CA ASP A 94 20.18 -15.74 -12.52
C ASP A 94 20.40 -15.40 -11.04
N GLN A 95 19.38 -14.89 -10.34
CA GLN A 95 19.46 -14.60 -8.92
C GLN A 95 19.67 -15.87 -8.07
N LEU A 96 19.02 -16.98 -8.39
CA LEU A 96 19.23 -18.24 -7.66
C LEU A 96 20.58 -18.87 -8.02
N ALA A 97 20.98 -18.80 -9.30
CA ALA A 97 22.24 -19.36 -9.77
C ALA A 97 23.47 -18.67 -9.14
N SER A 98 23.40 -17.37 -8.82
CA SER A 98 24.50 -16.68 -8.14
C SER A 98 24.80 -17.25 -6.76
N ASP A 99 23.81 -17.90 -6.14
CA ASP A 99 23.90 -18.50 -4.80
C ASP A 99 24.17 -20.01 -4.90
N GLY A 100 24.49 -20.50 -6.11
CA GLY A 100 24.71 -21.92 -6.38
C GLY A 100 23.44 -22.76 -6.41
N VAL A 101 22.25 -22.15 -6.29
CA VAL A 101 20.97 -22.85 -6.28
C VAL A 101 20.49 -23.06 -7.73
N ARG A 102 20.28 -24.32 -8.10
CA ARG A 102 19.75 -24.71 -9.42
C ARG A 102 18.46 -25.49 -9.24
N VAL A 103 17.35 -24.83 -9.52
CA VAL A 103 16.00 -25.40 -9.42
C VAL A 103 15.21 -25.10 -10.69
N ALA A 104 14.15 -25.87 -10.94
CA ALA A 104 13.25 -25.58 -12.05
C ALA A 104 12.53 -24.24 -11.81
N VAL A 105 12.47 -23.39 -12.83
CA VAL A 105 11.72 -22.13 -12.82
C VAL A 105 10.77 -22.12 -14.02
N ARG A 106 9.47 -21.96 -13.77
CA ARG A 106 8.40 -22.04 -14.78
C ARG A 106 7.49 -20.80 -14.72
N GLY A 107 7.11 -20.27 -15.87
CA GLY A 107 6.19 -19.13 -15.96
C GLY A 107 4.74 -19.54 -16.14
N PHE A 108 3.83 -18.77 -15.56
CA PHE A 108 2.39 -18.96 -15.68
C PHE A 108 1.69 -17.63 -15.98
N ILE A 109 0.96 -17.54 -17.10
CA ILE A 109 -0.04 -16.50 -17.33
C ILE A 109 -1.39 -17.06 -16.89
N VAL A 110 -1.95 -16.48 -15.84
CA VAL A 110 -3.18 -16.97 -15.20
C VAL A 110 -4.36 -16.08 -15.57
N LEU A 111 -5.33 -16.67 -16.29
CA LEU A 111 -6.54 -15.97 -16.72
C LEU A 111 -7.62 -16.05 -15.63
N THR A 112 -8.13 -14.91 -15.21
CA THR A 112 -9.00 -14.81 -14.01
C THR A 112 -10.42 -14.35 -14.28
N SER A 113 -10.72 -13.94 -15.50
CA SER A 113 -12.07 -13.51 -15.89
C SER A 113 -12.98 -14.72 -16.17
N ASP A 114 -14.29 -14.50 -16.11
CA ASP A 114 -15.27 -15.58 -16.27
C ASP A 114 -15.21 -16.30 -17.62
N VAL A 115 -14.71 -15.64 -18.67
CA VAL A 115 -14.60 -16.24 -20.02
C VAL A 115 -13.51 -17.32 -20.11
N ASP A 116 -12.48 -17.24 -19.29
CA ASP A 116 -11.29 -18.10 -19.39
C ASP A 116 -10.79 -18.67 -18.04
N ARG A 117 -11.49 -18.40 -16.93
CA ARG A 117 -11.12 -18.89 -15.59
C ARG A 117 -11.01 -20.41 -15.47
N GLY A 118 -11.70 -21.16 -16.33
CA GLY A 118 -11.64 -22.63 -16.43
C GLY A 118 -10.81 -23.15 -17.62
N ARG A 119 -10.01 -22.31 -18.27
CA ARG A 119 -9.20 -22.69 -19.45
C ARG A 119 -8.22 -23.83 -19.13
N GLU A 120 -8.15 -24.80 -20.04
CA GLU A 120 -7.10 -25.83 -20.06
C GLU A 120 -5.70 -25.27 -20.24
N VAL A 121 -4.71 -25.95 -19.64
CA VAL A 121 -3.30 -25.60 -19.77
C VAL A 121 -2.83 -25.72 -21.23
N ARG A 122 -2.12 -24.70 -21.70
CA ARG A 122 -1.39 -24.69 -22.98
C ARG A 122 -0.04 -24.00 -22.79
N ASP A 123 0.97 -24.46 -23.52
CA ASP A 123 2.35 -23.97 -23.39
C ASP A 123 2.73 -23.06 -24.58
N ILE A 124 3.39 -21.94 -24.28
CA ILE A 124 4.16 -21.14 -25.23
C ILE A 124 5.58 -21.07 -24.68
N GLY A 125 6.47 -21.90 -25.25
CA GLY A 125 7.84 -22.01 -24.74
C GLY A 125 7.88 -22.49 -23.30
N ASP A 126 8.49 -21.69 -22.42
CA ASP A 126 8.58 -21.99 -20.99
C ASP A 126 7.39 -21.46 -20.17
N VAL A 127 6.44 -20.77 -20.80
CA VAL A 127 5.28 -20.16 -20.14
C VAL A 127 4.03 -21.01 -20.37
N ARG A 128 3.33 -21.31 -19.28
CA ARG A 128 2.01 -21.97 -19.31
C ARG A 128 0.90 -20.94 -19.24
N ILE A 129 -0.15 -21.14 -20.02
CA ILE A 129 -1.36 -20.31 -20.01
C ILE A 129 -2.52 -21.19 -19.57
N LEU A 130 -3.22 -20.77 -18.53
CA LEU A 130 -4.31 -21.53 -17.92
C LEU A 130 -5.32 -20.61 -17.22
N GLY A 131 -6.50 -21.15 -16.95
CA GLY A 131 -7.48 -20.51 -16.09
C GLY A 131 -7.13 -20.67 -14.60
N VAL A 132 -7.49 -19.68 -13.78
CA VAL A 132 -7.24 -19.66 -12.34
C VAL A 132 -7.81 -20.88 -11.59
N GLU A 133 -8.91 -21.47 -12.07
CA GLU A 133 -9.52 -22.65 -11.44
C GLU A 133 -8.66 -23.91 -11.55
N GLY A 134 -7.81 -24.00 -12.58
CA GLY A 134 -6.87 -25.11 -12.77
C GLY A 134 -5.51 -24.90 -12.11
N LEU A 135 -5.24 -23.73 -11.52
CA LEU A 135 -3.90 -23.33 -11.09
C LEU A 135 -3.35 -24.22 -9.98
N GLU A 136 -4.11 -24.44 -8.91
CA GLU A 136 -3.67 -25.26 -7.77
C GLU A 136 -3.32 -26.68 -8.24
N ALA A 137 -4.23 -27.30 -9.01
CA ALA A 137 -4.04 -28.64 -9.54
C ALA A 137 -2.79 -28.74 -10.43
N GLU A 138 -2.53 -27.75 -11.28
CA GLU A 138 -1.37 -27.77 -12.16
C GLU A 138 -0.05 -27.61 -11.38
N LEU A 139 -0.01 -26.76 -10.36
CA LEU A 139 1.17 -26.59 -9.51
C LEU A 139 1.50 -27.85 -8.70
N LEU A 140 0.47 -28.58 -8.26
CA LEU A 140 0.62 -29.85 -7.53
C LEU A 140 0.90 -31.05 -8.44
N ARG A 141 0.55 -30.96 -9.73
CA ARG A 141 0.77 -32.04 -10.70
C ARG A 141 2.25 -32.27 -10.97
N ALA A 142 3.04 -31.20 -10.95
CA ALA A 142 4.48 -31.28 -11.09
C ALA A 142 5.05 -32.05 -9.88
N ARG A 143 5.94 -33.02 -10.15
CA ARG A 143 6.68 -33.72 -9.10
C ARG A 143 7.98 -32.98 -8.81
N GLY A 144 8.38 -32.97 -7.55
CA GLY A 144 9.72 -32.58 -7.14
C GLY A 144 9.95 -32.91 -5.68
N ASP A 145 11.20 -32.73 -5.26
CA ASP A 145 11.77 -33.20 -4.01
C ASP A 145 12.53 -32.09 -3.28
N LEU A 146 12.27 -30.80 -3.60
CA LEU A 146 12.85 -29.71 -2.84
C LEU A 146 12.44 -29.82 -1.37
N GLU A 147 13.45 -29.93 -0.52
CA GLU A 147 13.28 -30.04 0.92
C GLU A 147 12.70 -28.74 1.50
N PRO A 148 11.89 -28.80 2.58
CA PRO A 148 11.29 -27.63 3.21
C PRO A 148 12.28 -26.51 3.52
N ASP A 149 13.46 -26.84 4.06
CA ASP A 149 14.48 -25.84 4.41
C ASP A 149 15.02 -25.10 3.18
N LEU A 150 15.14 -25.80 2.04
CA LEU A 150 15.56 -25.18 0.79
C LEU A 150 14.44 -24.32 0.19
N ILE A 151 13.17 -24.71 0.34
CA ILE A 151 12.01 -23.89 -0.03
C ILE A 151 12.02 -22.57 0.76
N GLU A 152 12.23 -22.62 2.07
CA GLU A 152 12.36 -21.41 2.91
C GLU A 152 13.54 -20.55 2.47
N ALA A 153 14.71 -21.15 2.23
CA ALA A 153 15.91 -20.43 1.83
C ALA A 153 15.72 -19.71 0.49
N ILE A 154 15.12 -20.39 -0.51
CA ILE A 154 14.80 -19.80 -1.81
C ILE A 154 13.81 -18.64 -1.63
N ALA A 155 12.75 -18.83 -0.85
CA ALA A 155 11.75 -17.80 -0.60
C ALA A 155 12.40 -16.57 0.08
N ALA A 156 13.25 -16.76 1.08
CA ALA A 156 13.97 -15.68 1.76
C ALA A 156 14.93 -14.93 0.84
N THR A 157 15.69 -15.66 0.00
CA THR A 157 16.59 -15.06 -0.99
C THR A 157 15.82 -14.21 -2.00
N LEU A 158 14.74 -14.74 -2.57
CA LEU A 158 13.92 -14.02 -3.54
C LEU A 158 13.22 -12.82 -2.90
N ALA A 159 12.67 -12.94 -1.68
CA ALA A 159 12.08 -11.82 -0.96
C ALA A 159 13.11 -10.70 -0.66
N THR A 160 14.38 -11.06 -0.44
CA THR A 160 15.45 -10.07 -0.19
C THR A 160 15.85 -9.35 -1.48
N ARG A 161 15.94 -10.05 -2.61
CA ARG A 161 16.45 -9.52 -3.88
C ARG A 161 15.37 -8.89 -4.75
N LEU A 162 14.14 -9.37 -4.60
CA LEU A 162 12.93 -8.89 -5.23
C LEU A 162 11.97 -8.51 -4.11
N PRO A 163 12.27 -7.44 -3.35
CA PRO A 163 11.41 -7.02 -2.25
C PRO A 163 10.01 -6.75 -2.77
N SER A 164 8.99 -6.91 -1.92
CA SER A 164 7.62 -6.60 -2.33
C SER A 164 7.54 -5.14 -2.83
N ALA A 165 6.80 -4.92 -3.91
CA ALA A 165 6.48 -3.61 -4.43
C ALA A 165 5.53 -2.85 -3.49
N SER A 166 4.74 -3.57 -2.69
CA SER A 166 3.95 -3.03 -1.58
C SER A 166 4.72 -2.98 -0.26
N ASP A 167 5.86 -3.67 -0.15
CA ASP A 167 6.88 -3.32 0.83
C ASP A 167 7.54 -1.99 0.42
N PRO A 168 7.46 -0.94 1.25
CA PRO A 168 8.32 0.21 1.06
C PRO A 168 9.76 -0.30 1.19
N GLN A 169 10.70 0.29 0.45
CA GLN A 169 12.12 0.14 0.81
C GLN A 169 12.24 0.24 2.32
N PRO A 170 13.06 -0.59 3.01
CA PRO A 170 13.70 -0.12 4.20
C PRO A 170 14.62 1.03 3.77
N ARG A 171 14.04 2.22 3.58
CA ARG A 171 14.73 3.43 4.00
C ARG A 171 14.97 3.15 5.47
N ALA A 172 16.22 3.35 5.92
CA ALA A 172 16.51 3.42 7.35
C ALA A 172 15.32 4.12 7.99
N THR A 173 14.62 3.44 8.90
CA THR A 173 13.51 4.03 9.66
C THR A 173 14.02 5.42 9.99
N PRO A 174 13.45 6.51 9.43
CA PRO A 174 13.96 7.83 9.75
C PRO A 174 13.89 7.84 11.25
N GLU A 175 15.04 7.90 11.91
CA GLU A 175 15.14 7.95 13.36
C GLU A 175 14.08 8.98 13.75
N LEU A 176 13.04 8.58 14.49
CA LEU A 176 11.81 9.37 14.60
C LEU A 176 12.19 10.77 15.07
N GLN A 177 12.31 11.69 14.12
CA GLN A 177 12.89 12.98 14.42
C GLN A 177 11.85 13.71 15.24
N GLU A 178 12.24 14.11 16.45
CA GLU A 178 11.40 15.00 17.22
C GLU A 178 11.21 16.29 16.40
N PRO A 179 9.96 16.76 16.22
CA PRO A 179 9.76 18.02 15.56
C PRO A 179 10.43 19.14 16.37
N SER A 180 11.14 20.06 15.70
CA SER A 180 11.73 21.20 16.40
C SER A 180 10.64 22.05 17.04
N GLU A 181 10.93 22.74 18.16
CA GLU A 181 9.94 23.62 18.80
C GLU A 181 9.30 24.64 17.83
N LEU A 182 10.09 25.14 16.88
CA LEU A 182 9.62 26.07 15.86
C LEU A 182 8.59 25.39 14.95
N PHE A 183 8.85 24.14 14.55
CA PHE A 183 7.91 23.34 13.77
C PHE A 183 6.64 23.07 14.56
N GLU A 184 6.74 22.68 15.83
CA GLU A 184 5.58 22.43 16.70
C GLU A 184 4.71 23.68 16.89
N LYS A 185 5.33 24.86 17.04
CA LYS A 185 4.58 26.11 17.14
C LYS A 185 3.91 26.50 15.81
N ALA A 186 4.45 26.05 14.68
CA ALA A 186 3.93 26.36 13.34
C ALA A 186 2.91 25.35 12.80
N GLN A 187 2.70 24.22 13.48
CA GLN A 187 1.89 23.10 13.01
C GLN A 187 0.85 22.69 14.06
N ARG A 188 -0.32 22.26 13.60
CA ARG A 188 -1.35 21.65 14.47
C ARG A 188 -1.51 20.18 14.10
N PHE A 189 -1.65 19.34 15.12
CA PHE A 189 -1.81 17.89 14.98
C PHE A 189 -3.19 17.49 15.45
N TYR A 190 -3.91 16.77 14.60
CA TYR A 190 -5.21 16.19 14.95
C TYR A 190 -5.31 14.74 14.53
N TYR A 191 -6.14 13.98 15.25
CA TYR A 191 -6.31 12.56 15.05
C TYR A 191 -7.79 12.19 14.95
N LEU A 192 -8.17 11.51 13.87
CA LEU A 192 -9.52 10.99 13.66
C LEU A 192 -9.57 9.51 14.04
N ARG A 193 -10.46 9.16 14.96
CA ARG A 193 -10.65 7.78 15.43
C ARG A 193 -12.06 7.26 15.17
N PRO A 194 -12.21 6.12 14.48
CA PRO A 194 -13.50 5.50 14.29
C PRO A 194 -14.00 4.87 15.58
N TRP A 195 -15.29 5.06 15.86
CA TRP A 195 -15.99 4.46 16.98
C TRP A 195 -17.34 3.91 16.52
N ARG A 196 -17.63 2.67 16.92
CA ARG A 196 -18.87 1.97 16.59
C ARG A 196 -19.41 1.26 17.82
N LYS A 197 -20.61 1.64 18.26
CA LYS A 197 -21.35 0.96 19.34
C LYS A 197 -22.83 1.28 19.22
N GLY A 198 -23.69 0.31 19.51
CA GLY A 198 -25.14 0.53 19.62
C GLY A 198 -25.78 1.17 18.39
N GLY A 199 -25.34 0.81 17.18
CA GLY A 199 -25.88 1.35 15.92
C GLY A 199 -25.27 2.69 15.45
N HIS A 200 -24.53 3.37 16.32
CA HIS A 200 -23.80 4.59 15.99
C HIS A 200 -22.46 4.29 15.29
N ASN A 201 -22.08 5.17 14.36
CA ASN A 201 -20.81 5.10 13.63
C ASN A 201 -20.24 6.51 13.57
N ARG A 202 -19.21 6.81 14.37
CA ARG A 202 -18.69 8.16 14.55
C ARG A 202 -17.19 8.22 14.27
N LEU A 203 -16.72 9.37 13.80
CA LEU A 203 -15.31 9.73 13.80
C LEU A 203 -15.09 10.77 14.89
N TYR A 204 -14.29 10.42 15.90
CA TYR A 204 -13.90 11.33 16.97
C TYR A 204 -12.62 12.06 16.58
N LEU A 205 -12.62 13.38 16.73
CA LEU A 205 -11.43 14.21 16.53
C LEU A 205 -10.73 14.44 17.88
N ARG A 206 -9.42 14.24 17.89
CA ARG A 206 -8.55 14.48 19.05
C ARG A 206 -7.39 15.38 18.68
N ASP A 207 -6.85 16.12 19.65
CA ASP A 207 -5.55 16.76 19.51
C ASP A 207 -4.40 15.79 19.84
N ALA A 208 -3.15 16.26 19.73
CA ALA A 208 -1.95 15.48 20.09
C ALA A 208 -1.80 15.16 21.58
N SER A 209 -2.54 15.82 22.48
CA SER A 209 -2.60 15.43 23.89
C SER A 209 -3.54 14.25 24.15
N GLY A 210 -4.33 13.86 23.13
CA GLY A 210 -5.36 12.84 23.24
C GLY A 210 -6.72 13.38 23.68
N THR A 211 -6.85 14.69 23.91
CA THR A 211 -8.09 15.35 24.28
C THR A 211 -9.09 15.30 23.12
N THR A 212 -10.32 14.91 23.40
CA THR A 212 -11.39 14.86 22.39
C THR A 212 -11.95 16.26 22.16
N LEU A 213 -11.97 16.69 20.90
CA LEU A 213 -12.41 18.02 20.48
C LEU A 213 -13.83 18.01 19.89
N GLY A 214 -14.35 16.84 19.57
CA GLY A 214 -15.66 16.67 18.97
C GLY A 214 -15.76 15.37 18.16
N TRP A 215 -16.88 15.18 17.47
CA TRP A 215 -17.11 14.03 16.61
C TRP A 215 -18.09 14.33 15.48
N THR A 216 -18.02 13.54 14.41
CA THR A 216 -19.01 13.54 13.31
C THR A 216 -19.64 12.16 13.19
N ASP A 217 -20.96 12.08 13.04
CA ASP A 217 -21.64 10.84 12.72
C ASP A 217 -21.49 10.55 11.22
N VAL A 218 -20.90 9.39 10.91
CA VAL A 218 -20.53 9.00 9.55
C VAL A 218 -21.75 8.86 8.63
N LYS A 219 -22.92 8.50 9.17
CA LYS A 219 -24.11 8.25 8.36
C LYS A 219 -24.85 9.55 8.06
N THR A 220 -24.95 10.42 9.06
CA THR A 220 -25.81 11.62 9.00
C THR A 220 -25.03 12.90 8.72
N GLY A 221 -23.71 12.90 8.91
CA GLY A 221 -22.86 14.08 8.85
C GLY A 221 -23.03 15.04 10.04
N ALA A 222 -23.81 14.66 11.05
CA ALA A 222 -24.05 15.50 12.22
C ALA A 222 -22.77 15.63 13.05
N THR A 223 -22.33 16.88 13.29
CA THR A 223 -21.11 17.19 14.04
C THR A 223 -21.41 17.72 15.44
N THR A 224 -20.62 17.33 16.43
CA THR A 224 -20.54 17.93 17.77
C THR A 224 -19.14 18.50 17.99
N ILE A 225 -19.05 19.69 18.57
CA ILE A 225 -17.79 20.35 18.92
C ILE A 225 -17.73 20.49 20.44
N ASP A 226 -16.75 19.86 21.06
CA ASP A 226 -16.58 19.75 22.52
C ASP A 226 -15.41 20.63 23.04
N CYS A 227 -14.82 21.46 22.17
CA CYS A 227 -13.74 22.38 22.49
C CYS A 227 -14.11 23.85 22.23
N SER A 228 -13.25 24.76 22.66
CA SER A 228 -13.42 26.21 22.48
C SER A 228 -12.16 26.85 21.88
N GLY A 229 -12.21 28.16 21.61
CA GLY A 229 -11.06 28.91 21.07
C GLY A 229 -10.76 28.59 19.60
N ASP A 230 -9.48 28.67 19.23
CA ASP A 230 -9.07 28.42 17.83
C ASP A 230 -9.24 26.96 17.42
N ASP A 231 -9.08 26.01 18.35
CA ASP A 231 -9.30 24.58 18.10
C ASP A 231 -10.73 24.27 17.69
N ALA A 232 -11.73 25.01 18.19
CA ALA A 232 -13.12 24.84 17.77
C ALA A 232 -13.32 25.16 16.28
N LYS A 233 -12.57 26.13 15.74
CA LYS A 233 -12.64 26.50 14.31
C LYS A 233 -12.07 25.40 13.44
N PHE A 234 -10.92 24.84 13.82
CA PHE A 234 -10.31 23.70 13.13
C PHE A 234 -11.20 22.47 13.25
N ALA A 235 -11.66 22.14 14.47
CA ALA A 235 -12.51 20.97 14.71
C ALA A 235 -13.77 21.00 13.84
N LYS A 236 -14.41 22.16 13.70
CA LYS A 236 -15.56 22.32 12.81
C LYS A 236 -15.24 22.01 11.34
N ALA A 237 -14.14 22.56 10.82
CA ALA A 237 -13.73 22.33 9.44
C ALA A 237 -13.33 20.86 9.19
N LEU A 238 -12.53 20.29 10.10
CA LEU A 238 -12.03 18.91 10.01
C LEU A 238 -13.17 17.89 10.08
N LEU A 239 -14.09 18.04 11.04
CA LEU A 239 -15.21 17.11 11.22
C LEU A 239 -16.25 17.21 10.10
N ALA A 240 -16.43 18.38 9.49
CA ALA A 240 -17.35 18.56 8.38
C ALA A 240 -16.90 17.84 7.09
N ALA A 241 -15.59 17.61 6.93
CA ALA A 241 -15.03 17.03 5.72
C ALA A 241 -14.22 15.74 5.95
N ALA A 242 -14.35 15.16 7.15
CA ALA A 242 -13.89 13.82 7.49
C ALA A 242 -14.85 12.76 6.92
N ASP A 243 -14.29 11.78 6.21
CA ASP A 243 -14.98 10.61 5.68
C ASP A 243 -14.25 9.33 6.16
N PRO A 244 -14.90 8.16 6.31
CA PRO A 244 -14.22 6.93 6.73
C PRO A 244 -13.04 6.50 5.86
N THR A 245 -12.97 6.96 4.61
CA THR A 245 -11.91 6.65 3.64
C THR A 245 -10.80 7.72 3.61
N GLY A 246 -10.98 8.84 4.31
CA GLY A 246 -9.99 9.90 4.41
C GLY A 246 -10.63 11.28 4.50
N MET A 247 -9.84 12.31 4.28
CA MET A 247 -10.26 13.70 4.47
C MET A 247 -10.20 14.46 3.15
N LYS A 248 -11.31 15.08 2.75
CA LYS A 248 -11.42 15.87 1.51
C LYS A 248 -11.51 17.35 1.86
N LEU A 249 -10.38 17.97 2.24
CA LEU A 249 -10.30 19.44 2.40
C LEU A 249 -9.39 20.06 1.36
N ALA A 250 -9.85 21.18 0.81
CA ALA A 250 -9.00 22.15 0.15
C ALA A 250 -8.40 23.13 1.19
N PRO A 251 -7.24 23.75 0.92
CA PRO A 251 -6.63 24.75 1.79
C PRO A 251 -7.57 25.89 2.23
N GLY A 252 -8.50 26.29 1.35
CA GLY A 252 -9.48 27.35 1.61
C GLY A 252 -10.54 27.01 2.66
N ASP A 253 -10.70 25.73 3.00
CA ASP A 253 -11.71 25.25 3.95
C ASP A 253 -11.25 25.38 5.41
N LEU A 254 -9.95 25.62 5.64
CA LEU A 254 -9.40 25.80 6.98
C LEU A 254 -9.43 27.27 7.45
N PRO A 255 -9.68 27.50 8.75
CA PRO A 255 -9.58 28.83 9.33
C PRO A 255 -8.14 29.34 9.25
N ARG A 256 -7.96 30.56 8.74
CA ARG A 256 -6.67 31.25 8.73
C ARG A 256 -6.36 31.78 10.12
N VAL A 257 -5.65 31.00 10.93
CA VAL A 257 -5.13 31.43 12.23
C VAL A 257 -3.66 31.83 12.05
N ALA A 258 -3.32 33.07 12.43
CA ALA A 258 -1.95 33.55 12.37
C ALA A 258 -1.20 33.11 13.63
N THR A 259 -0.15 32.30 13.48
CA THR A 259 0.73 31.97 14.59
C THR A 259 1.65 33.17 14.88
N ARG A 260 1.66 33.66 16.11
CA ARG A 260 2.68 34.61 16.60
C ARG A 260 3.78 33.82 17.29
N LEU A 261 4.95 33.73 16.67
CA LEU A 261 6.13 33.16 17.30
C LEU A 261 6.82 34.25 18.12
N TRP A 262 6.98 34.04 19.42
CA TRP A 262 7.79 34.90 20.28
C TRP A 262 9.04 34.13 20.71
N GLY A 263 10.23 34.69 20.44
CA GLY A 263 11.48 34.03 20.81
C GLY A 263 12.73 34.90 20.62
N GLY A 264 13.30 35.36 21.75
CA GLY A 264 14.74 35.48 22.04
C GLY A 264 15.61 36.45 21.23
N ARG A 265 16.60 37.06 21.88
CA ARG A 265 17.61 38.00 21.33
C ARG A 265 18.27 37.48 20.05
N LEU A 266 17.67 37.68 18.87
CA LEU A 266 18.32 37.98 17.59
C LEU A 266 17.34 38.11 16.40
N LEU A 267 16.05 37.74 16.51
CA LEU A 267 15.11 37.81 15.38
C LEU A 267 14.11 38.96 15.53
N SER A 268 14.55 40.15 15.14
CA SER A 268 13.66 41.27 14.86
C SER A 268 13.08 41.14 13.45
N LYS A 269 11.82 40.67 13.34
CA LYS A 269 10.78 41.02 12.35
C LYS A 269 9.65 39.96 12.40
N PHE A 270 8.41 40.42 12.58
CA PHE A 270 7.20 39.60 12.70
C PHE A 270 6.93 38.79 11.43
N ALA A 271 7.32 37.52 11.40
CA ALA A 271 6.85 36.60 10.37
C ALA A 271 5.51 36.00 10.80
N ARG A 272 4.42 36.42 10.14
CA ARG A 272 3.12 35.73 10.20
C ARG A 272 3.25 34.47 9.34
N PHE A 273 3.31 33.30 9.96
CA PHE A 273 3.15 32.04 9.24
C PHE A 273 1.70 31.57 9.36
N HIS A 274 1.19 31.01 8.27
CA HIS A 274 -0.09 30.32 8.31
C HIS A 274 0.12 28.93 8.89
N THR A 275 -0.64 28.58 9.94
CA THR A 275 -0.55 27.27 10.58
C THR A 275 -0.95 26.17 9.59
N SER A 276 -0.04 25.24 9.30
CA SER A 276 -0.41 24.03 8.56
C SER A 276 -0.92 22.96 9.51
N VAL A 277 -1.74 22.05 8.99
CA VAL A 277 -2.45 21.05 9.77
C VAL A 277 -2.04 19.66 9.33
N LEU A 278 -1.59 18.84 10.28
CA LEU A 278 -1.32 17.42 10.10
C LEU A 278 -2.46 16.62 10.72
N VAL A 279 -3.11 15.80 9.91
CA VAL A 279 -4.21 14.93 10.35
C VAL A 279 -3.82 13.47 10.18
N GLY A 280 -3.89 12.72 11.27
CA GLY A 280 -3.77 11.26 11.27
C GLY A 280 -5.14 10.60 11.42
N GLN A 281 -5.60 9.86 10.42
CA GLN A 281 -6.85 9.13 10.49
C GLN A 281 -6.61 7.64 10.71
N GLU A 282 -7.13 7.14 11.81
CA GLU A 282 -7.02 5.74 12.17
C GLU A 282 -7.99 4.88 11.37
N TRP A 283 -7.47 3.77 10.85
CA TRP A 283 -8.24 2.78 10.13
C TRP A 283 -7.89 1.38 10.65
N ARG A 284 -8.92 0.57 10.90
CA ARG A 284 -8.79 -0.80 11.36
C ARG A 284 -9.70 -1.72 10.57
N ARG A 285 -9.15 -2.82 10.05
CA ARG A 285 -9.92 -3.91 9.45
C ARG A 285 -9.09 -5.20 9.52
N TYR A 286 -9.70 -6.28 10.04
CA TYR A 286 -9.02 -7.56 10.27
C TYR A 286 -7.72 -7.37 11.06
N ASP A 287 -6.60 -7.81 10.52
CA ASP A 287 -5.25 -7.73 11.07
C ASP A 287 -4.55 -6.39 10.78
N LYS A 288 -5.12 -5.50 9.98
CA LYS A 288 -4.49 -4.22 9.60
C LYS A 288 -4.92 -3.09 10.53
N HIS A 289 -3.94 -2.33 11.00
CA HIS A 289 -4.14 -1.14 11.84
C HIS A 289 -3.25 -0.01 11.34
N ARG A 290 -3.85 0.98 10.70
CA ARG A 290 -3.12 2.01 9.94
C ARG A 290 -3.49 3.41 10.40
N LEU A 291 -2.53 4.32 10.31
CA LEU A 291 -2.72 5.76 10.49
C LEU A 291 -2.46 6.46 9.16
N TYR A 292 -3.52 6.84 8.46
CA TYR A 292 -3.41 7.59 7.20
C TYR A 292 -3.11 9.06 7.47
N GLY A 293 -2.09 9.61 6.81
CA GLY A 293 -1.64 10.98 7.03
C GLY A 293 -2.11 11.95 5.96
N THR A 294 -2.56 13.13 6.37
CA THR A 294 -2.87 14.26 5.47
C THR A 294 -2.18 15.52 5.98
N LEU A 295 -1.48 16.23 5.10
CA LEU A 295 -0.95 17.57 5.37
C LEU A 295 -1.79 18.61 4.62
N ILE A 296 -2.37 19.56 5.33
CA ILE A 296 -3.02 20.72 4.73
C ILE A 296 -2.15 21.94 4.93
N ASP A 297 -1.61 22.47 3.84
CA ASP A 297 -0.93 23.75 3.82
C ASP A 297 -1.86 24.84 3.26
N PRO A 298 -2.21 25.86 4.08
CA PRO A 298 -3.12 26.94 3.67
C PRO A 298 -2.56 27.84 2.55
N THR A 299 -1.27 27.75 2.23
CA THR A 299 -0.57 28.54 1.22
C THR A 299 -0.21 27.77 -0.05
N GLU A 300 -0.21 26.44 0.01
CA GLU A 300 0.15 25.57 -1.12
C GLU A 300 -1.03 24.66 -1.53
N THR A 301 -1.19 23.52 -0.87
CA THR A 301 -2.20 22.50 -1.20
C THR A 301 -2.44 21.54 -0.03
N THR A 302 -3.30 20.55 -0.25
CA THR A 302 -3.48 19.38 0.62
C THR A 302 -2.76 18.18 0.00
N TRP A 303 -1.87 17.53 0.76
CA TRP A 303 -1.21 16.30 0.34
C TRP A 303 -1.74 15.09 1.09
N ASN A 304 -1.99 14.01 0.35
CA ASN A 304 -2.06 12.66 0.90
C ASN A 304 -0.64 12.18 1.17
N LEU A 305 -0.31 11.95 2.44
CA LEU A 305 1.03 11.58 2.85
C LEU A 305 1.29 10.07 2.73
N GLY A 306 0.24 9.25 2.64
CA GLY A 306 0.31 7.80 2.78
C GLY A 306 -0.14 7.35 4.16
N TYR A 307 0.47 6.29 4.72
CA TYR A 307 0.08 5.77 6.02
C TYR A 307 1.24 5.21 6.85
N VAL A 308 1.01 5.08 8.15
CA VAL A 308 1.87 4.32 9.06
C VAL A 308 1.13 3.03 9.44
N ASP A 309 1.78 1.88 9.36
CA ASP A 309 1.28 0.67 10.02
C ASP A 309 1.56 0.79 11.52
N LEU A 310 0.50 0.90 12.33
CA LEU A 310 0.63 1.14 13.76
C LEU A 310 1.10 -0.09 14.54
N LYS A 311 1.05 -1.29 13.95
CA LYS A 311 1.59 -2.51 14.57
C LYS A 311 3.09 -2.60 14.38
N THR A 312 3.56 -2.41 13.15
CA THR A 312 4.99 -2.56 12.81
C THR A 312 5.76 -1.25 12.93
N ARG A 313 5.07 -0.11 13.07
CA ARG A 313 5.61 1.27 12.99
C ARG A 313 6.18 1.61 11.60
N THR A 314 5.91 0.79 10.58
CA THR A 314 6.44 1.01 9.22
C THR A 314 5.73 2.19 8.56
N ILE A 315 6.50 3.06 7.90
CA ILE A 315 6.00 4.25 7.19
C ILE A 315 5.88 3.94 5.70
N HIS A 316 4.70 4.19 5.13
CA HIS A 316 4.37 3.97 3.72
C HIS A 316 3.99 5.31 3.09
N PRO A 317 4.95 6.09 2.57
CA PRO A 317 4.66 7.37 1.93
C PRO A 317 3.89 7.18 0.62
N ALA A 318 2.90 8.04 0.35
CA ALA A 318 2.16 8.02 -0.92
C ALA A 318 2.88 8.79 -2.05
N ILE A 319 3.87 9.61 -1.70
CA ILE A 319 4.62 10.48 -2.62
C ILE A 319 6.10 10.19 -2.42
N ASP A 320 6.79 9.90 -3.52
CA ASP A 320 8.25 9.81 -3.54
C ASP A 320 8.89 11.19 -3.66
N GLY A 321 9.96 11.41 -2.88
CA GLY A 321 10.65 12.70 -2.83
C GLY A 321 9.91 13.75 -2.00
N ASN A 322 10.26 15.01 -2.22
CA ASN A 322 9.72 16.16 -1.48
C ASN A 322 8.29 16.49 -1.91
N LEU A 323 7.46 16.92 -0.95
CA LEU A 323 6.08 17.35 -1.24
C LEU A 323 6.04 18.64 -2.09
N SER A 324 7.03 19.52 -1.92
CA SER A 324 7.26 20.73 -2.72
C SER A 324 8.70 21.24 -2.54
N GLU A 325 9.07 22.35 -3.18
CA GLU A 325 10.38 22.98 -2.92
C GLU A 325 10.57 23.42 -1.46
N GLN A 326 9.47 23.76 -0.77
CA GLN A 326 9.47 24.25 0.62
C GLN A 326 9.15 23.16 1.64
N ARG A 327 8.71 21.98 1.18
CA ARG A 327 8.22 20.89 2.02
C ARG A 327 9.04 19.63 1.79
N GLY A 328 9.54 19.05 2.88
CA GLY A 328 10.32 17.82 2.84
C GLY A 328 9.52 16.60 2.39
N PRO A 329 10.11 15.39 2.47
CA PRO A 329 9.46 14.19 2.01
C PRO A 329 8.28 13.76 2.90
N ALA A 330 7.33 13.01 2.32
CA ALA A 330 6.09 12.59 2.99
C ALA A 330 6.34 11.72 4.23
N ASP A 331 7.37 10.88 4.18
CA ASP A 331 7.79 9.99 5.28
C ASP A 331 8.15 10.76 6.56
N ARG A 332 8.77 11.94 6.45
CA ARG A 332 9.06 12.83 7.58
C ARG A 332 7.79 13.26 8.31
N TYR A 333 6.75 13.65 7.59
CA TYR A 333 5.48 14.11 8.18
C TYR A 333 4.68 12.95 8.78
N LEU A 334 4.71 11.77 8.15
CA LEU A 334 4.17 10.54 8.73
C LEU A 334 4.91 10.17 10.03
N GLY A 335 6.23 10.36 10.09
CA GLY A 335 7.02 10.21 11.31
C GLY A 335 6.58 11.16 12.42
N PHE A 336 6.32 12.43 12.11
CA PHE A 336 5.78 13.38 13.10
C PHE A 336 4.38 13.00 13.59
N LEU A 337 3.50 12.54 12.68
CA LEU A 337 2.17 12.04 13.05
C LEU A 337 2.26 10.83 13.99
N LEU A 338 3.20 9.93 13.74
CA LEU A 338 3.47 8.78 14.61
C LEU A 338 4.05 9.20 15.96
N TYR A 339 5.02 10.12 15.98
CA TYR A 339 5.65 10.63 17.20
C TYR A 339 4.63 11.30 18.13
N LYS A 340 3.69 12.07 17.56
CA LYS A 340 2.62 12.75 18.31
C LYS A 340 1.35 11.91 18.47
N TYR A 341 1.34 10.66 17.99
CA TYR A 341 0.15 9.82 18.02
C TYR A 341 -0.25 9.51 19.48
N PRO A 342 -1.44 9.91 19.95
CA PRO A 342 -1.83 9.70 21.34
C PRO A 342 -2.19 8.24 21.55
N GLU A 343 -1.24 7.40 21.94
CA GLU A 343 -1.52 6.00 22.28
C GLU A 343 -2.59 5.95 23.37
N SER A 344 -3.74 5.36 23.05
CA SER A 344 -4.73 5.06 24.08
C SER A 344 -4.15 3.97 24.96
N TYR A 345 -3.87 4.31 26.22
CA TYR A 345 -3.85 3.34 27.31
C TYR A 345 -5.12 2.49 27.19
N SER A 346 -4.96 1.26 26.72
CA SER A 346 -5.95 0.21 26.92
C SER A 346 -5.82 -0.23 28.37
N THR A 347 -6.72 0.26 29.21
CA THR A 347 -7.27 -0.53 30.32
C THR A 347 -8.72 -0.82 30.01
#